data_AF-A0A7V3CTM0-F1
#
_entry.id   AF-A0A7V3CTM0-F1
#
_cell.length_a   1.000
_cell.length_b   1.000
_cell.length_c   1.000
_cell.angle_alpha   90.00
_cell.angle_beta   90.00
_cell.angle_gamma   90.00
#
_symmetry.space_group_name_H-M   'P 1'
#
loop_
_entity.id
_entity.type
_entity.pdbx_description
1 polymer ?
#
loop_
_entity_poly.entity_id
_entity_poly.type
_entity_poly.pdbx_seq_one_letter_code
_entity_poly.pdbx_strand_id
1 'polypeptide(L)' 'MLDYIVNLVGANRVSMGTDYPFPLGELIPGELINSMPYDNAKKEILLSGSALEWLNMKKEDFL' A
#
# COMPACT_ATOMS: atom_id res chain seq x y z
N MET A 1 -10.15 -10.28 -1.02
CA MET A 1 -8.94 -10.73 -0.31
C MET A 1 -8.24 -9.58 0.41
N LEU A 2 -7.80 -8.53 -0.30
CA LEU A 2 -7.16 -7.35 0.32
C LEU A 2 -7.98 -6.77 1.47
N ASP A 3 -9.29 -6.60 1.29
CA ASP A 3 -10.17 -6.07 2.34
C ASP A 3 -10.19 -6.87 3.63
N TYR A 4 -10.20 -8.19 3.52
CA TYR A 4 -10.13 -9.08 4.66
C TYR A 4 -8.81 -8.88 5.43
N ILE A 5 -7.68 -8.84 4.73
CA ILE A 5 -6.36 -8.62 5.35
C ILE A 5 -6.30 -7.26 6.03
N VAL A 6 -6.71 -6.20 5.34
CA VAL A 6 -6.69 -4.84 5.88
C VAL A 6 -7.58 -4.73 7.13
N ASN A 7 -8.74 -5.38 7.14
CA ASN A 7 -9.63 -5.39 8.31
C ASN A 7 -9.08 -6.25 9.46
N LEU A 8 -8.28 -7.28 9.16
CA LEU A 8 -7.69 -8.16 10.17
C LEU A 8 -6.48 -7.54 10.87
N VAL A 9 -5.53 -6.96 10.12
CA VAL A 9 -4.25 -6.47 10.66
C VAL A 9 -4.17 -4.95 10.80
N GLY A 10 -5.11 -4.22 10.20
CA GLY A 10 -5.10 -2.76 10.12
C GLY A 10 -4.33 -2.22 8.91
N ALA A 11 -4.79 -1.09 8.36
CA ALA A 11 -4.19 -0.49 7.16
C ALA A 11 -2.72 -0.08 7.36
N ASN A 12 -2.35 0.36 8.56
CA ASN A 12 -0.96 0.74 8.90
C ASN A 12 0.00 -0.47 9.06
N ARG A 13 -0.49 -1.69 8.81
CA ARG A 13 0.29 -2.93 8.81
C ARG A 13 0.28 -3.63 7.45
N VAL A 14 -0.24 -2.97 6.41
CA VAL A 14 -0.23 -3.46 5.02
C VAL A 14 0.45 -2.42 4.14
N SER A 15 1.46 -2.84 3.39
CA SER A 15 2.20 -1.98 2.46
C SER A 15 2.10 -2.50 1.04
N MET A 16 2.00 -1.59 0.08
CA MET A 16 2.04 -1.89 -1.35
C MET A 16 3.42 -2.43 -1.75
N GLY A 17 3.42 -3.51 -2.52
CA GLY A 17 4.62 -4.12 -3.09
C GLY A 17 4.26 -4.82 -4.39
N THR A 18 5.05 -4.59 -5.43
CA THR A 18 4.72 -5.00 -6.81
C THR A 18 5.32 -6.32 -7.22
N ASP A 19 6.35 -6.81 -6.50
CA ASP A 19 7.22 -7.91 -6.93
C ASP A 19 7.93 -7.64 -8.28
N TYR A 20 8.13 -6.38 -8.65
CA TYR A 20 8.85 -5.98 -9.87
C TYR A 20 10.33 -6.44 -9.82
N PRO A 21 10.90 -6.99 -10.92
CA PRO A 21 10.34 -7.13 -12.27
C PRO A 21 9.74 -8.52 -12.57
N PHE A 22 9.34 -9.29 -11.56
CA PHE A 22 8.84 -10.66 -11.77
C PHE A 22 7.41 -10.69 -12.34
N PRO A 23 7.09 -11.67 -13.21
CA PRO A 23 5.80 -11.70 -13.92
C PRO A 23 4.61 -12.08 -13.04
N LEU A 24 4.83 -12.60 -11.84
CA LEU A 24 3.77 -12.96 -10.88
C LEU A 24 3.28 -11.77 -10.05
N GLY A 25 3.98 -10.64 -10.15
CA GLY A 25 3.66 -9.41 -9.45
C GLY A 25 2.45 -8.66 -10.01
N GLU A 26 2.22 -7.47 -9.46
CA GLU A 26 1.19 -6.57 -9.95
C GLU A 26 1.70 -5.83 -11.21
N LEU A 27 1.01 -6.02 -12.34
CA LEU A 27 1.43 -5.45 -13.63
C LEU A 27 1.37 -3.92 -13.63
N ILE A 28 0.33 -3.35 -13.01
CA ILE A 28 0.16 -1.90 -12.84
C ILE A 28 0.26 -1.61 -11.33
N PRO A 29 1.41 -1.10 -10.86
CA PRO A 29 1.65 -0.84 -9.44
C PRO A 29 0.53 -0.05 -8.76
N GLY A 30 -0.13 -0.65 -7.77
CA GLY A 30 -1.16 -0.04 -6.93
C GLY A 30 -2.56 -0.04 -7.52
N GLU A 31 -2.79 -0.66 -8.68
CA GLU A 31 -4.11 -0.76 -9.31
C GLU A 31 -5.15 -1.40 -8.39
N LEU A 32 -4.79 -2.49 -7.70
CA LEU A 32 -5.67 -3.15 -6.75
C LEU A 32 -6.12 -2.20 -5.65
N ILE A 33 -5.19 -1.49 -5.00
CA ILE A 33 -5.52 -0.53 -3.92
C ILE A 33 -6.38 0.62 -4.46
N ASN A 34 -6.07 1.14 -5.65
CA ASN A 34 -6.80 2.23 -6.27
C ASN A 34 -8.25 1.85 -6.62
N SER A 35 -8.49 0.61 -7.04
CA SER A 35 -9.83 0.09 -7.35
C SER A 35 -10.69 -0.19 -6.12
N MET A 36 -10.12 -0.25 -4.91
CA MET A 36 -10.89 -0.51 -3.69
C MET A 36 -11.85 0.66 -3.35
N PRO A 37 -13.03 0.37 -2.78
CA PRO A 37 -13.98 1.37 -2.28
C PRO A 37 -13.54 1.96 -0.95
N TYR A 38 -12.27 2.40 -0.88
CA TYR A 38 -11.67 3.07 0.27
C TYR A 38 -11.61 4.57 0.05
N ASP A 39 -11.61 5.32 1.15
CA ASP A 39 -11.32 6.74 1.10
C ASP A 39 -9.84 7.00 0.74
N ASN A 40 -9.54 8.24 0.37
CA ASN A 40 -8.19 8.63 -0.05
C ASN A 40 -7.17 8.47 1.08
N ALA A 41 -7.58 8.69 2.34
CA ALA A 41 -6.69 8.56 3.50
C ALA A 41 -6.23 7.11 3.69
N LYS A 42 -7.15 6.14 3.61
CA LYS A 42 -6.82 4.72 3.71
C LYS A 42 -5.99 4.26 2.52
N LYS A 43 -6.26 4.75 1.30
CA LYS A 43 -5.42 4.48 0.13
C LYS A 43 -4.00 5.02 0.31
N GLU A 44 -3.83 6.25 0.82
CA GLU A 44 -2.51 6.83 1.09
C GLU A 44 -1.70 6.01 2.10
N ILE A 45 -2.33 5.53 3.17
CA ILE A 45 -1.68 4.63 4.14
C ILE A 45 -1.16 3.36 3.45
N LEU A 46 -1.99 2.71 2.61
CA LEU A 46 -1.60 1.46 1.95
C LEU A 46 -0.54 1.65 0.86
N LEU A 47 -0.61 2.77 0.12
CA LEU A 47 0.28 3.06 -1.00
C LEU A 47 1.67 3.53 -0.56
N SER A 48 1.78 4.25 0.56
CA SER A 48 3.07 4.78 1.03
C SER A 48 3.18 4.93 2.54
N GLY A 49 2.11 5.34 3.24
CA GLY A 49 2.18 5.70 4.65
C GLY A 49 2.68 4.58 5.57
N SER A 50 2.22 3.34 5.36
CA SER A 50 2.65 2.18 6.14
C SER A 50 4.13 1.83 5.89
N ALA A 51 4.60 2.00 4.65
CA ALA A 51 6.00 1.76 4.30
C ALA A 51 6.92 2.83 4.90
N LEU A 52 6.50 4.09 4.88
CA LEU A 52 7.22 5.21 5.52
C LEU A 52 7.31 5.00 7.04
N GLU A 53 6.21 4.63 7.70
CA GLU A 53 6.19 4.28 9.14
C GLU A 53 7.18 3.14 9.43
N TRP A 54 7.13 2.06 8.63
CA TRP A 54 7.99 0.89 8.81
C TRP A 54 9.48 1.20 8.64
N LEU A 55 9.82 1.98 7.61
CA LEU A 55 11.20 2.36 7.30
C LEU A 55 11.72 3.52 8.16
N ASN A 56 10.87 4.09 9.03
CA ASN A 56 11.16 5.30 9.81
C ASN A 56 11.63 6.47 8.91
N MET A 57 10.96 6.63 7.77
CA MET A 57 11.21 7.68 6.79
C MET A 57 10.06 8.69 6.80
N LYS A 58 10.35 9.91 6.36
CA LYS A 58 9.35 10.97 6.24
C LYS A 58 8.98 11.18 4.79
N LYS A 59 7.79 11.72 4.55
CA LYS A 59 7.32 12.01 3.18
C LYS A 59 8.23 13.01 2.48
N GLU A 60 8.79 13.96 3.24
CA GLU A 60 9.73 14.98 2.77
C GLU A 60 11.05 14.42 2.23
N ASP A 61 11.39 13.16 2.56
CA ASP A 61 12.58 12.50 2.00
C ASP A 61 12.44 12.21 0.49
N PHE A 62 11.23 12.36 -0.06
CA PHE A 62 10.87 12.03 -1.45
C PHE A 62 10.15 13.18 -2.20
N LEU A 63 10.18 14.40 -1.66
CA LEU A 63 9.54 15.61 -2.24
C LEU A 63 10.56 16.54 -2.90
#